data_AF-A0A925LHD7-F1
#
_entry.id   AF-A0A925LHD7-F1
#
_cell.length_a   1.000
_cell.length_b   1.000
_cell.length_c   1.000
_cell.angle_alpha   90.00
_cell.angle_beta   90.00
_cell.angle_gamma   90.00
#
_symmetry.space_group_name_H-M   'P 1'
#
loop_
_entity.id
_entity.type
_entity.pdbx_description
1 polymer ?
#
loop_
_entity_poly.entity_id
_entity_poly.type
_entity_poly.pdbx_seq_one_letter_code
_entity_poly.pdbx_strand_id
1 'polypeptide(L)'
;MGYDLHIIRRDDWDDFEEESKISLEEWLTYVKFDKELELTNGYQIKIPGIENSFQNVPGFCNWTEHPTKKYDEQPWFDYGFGCISTKNPDEDTIRKMIKIAETLNAKVQGDDGEFYDEDYFLNQQQQTTPKKIINQKPKWKFW
;
A
#
# COMPACT_ATOMS: atom_id res chain seq x y z
N MET A 1 2.46 17.77 -2.16
CA MET A 1 3.38 16.64 -2.39
C MET A 1 2.81 15.47 -1.62
N GLY A 2 2.67 14.31 -2.25
CA GLY A 2 2.18 13.09 -1.62
C GLY A 2 3.12 11.96 -1.97
N TYR A 3 3.11 10.92 -1.15
CA TYR A 3 3.98 9.77 -1.24
C TYR A 3 3.17 8.56 -1.73
N ASP A 4 3.67 7.86 -2.73
CA ASP A 4 2.96 6.75 -3.35
C ASP A 4 3.70 5.42 -3.08
N LEU A 5 2.91 4.34 -3.01
CA LEU A 5 3.45 2.97 -2.97
C LEU A 5 3.02 2.22 -4.21
N HIS A 6 3.87 1.30 -4.64
CA HIS A 6 3.73 0.53 -5.86
C HIS A 6 3.88 -0.96 -5.60
N ILE A 7 2.92 -1.75 -6.06
CA ILE A 7 3.06 -3.20 -6.19
C ILE A 7 3.68 -3.48 -7.55
N ILE A 8 4.89 -4.03 -7.56
CA ILE A 8 5.68 -4.27 -8.76
C ILE A 8 6.21 -5.70 -8.82
N ARG A 9 6.36 -6.24 -10.03
CA ARG A 9 7.12 -7.47 -10.30
C ARG A 9 8.51 -7.18 -10.88
N ARG A 10 8.76 -5.92 -11.23
CA ARG A 10 10.05 -5.40 -11.68
C ARG A 10 11.08 -5.38 -10.59
N ASP A 11 12.33 -5.18 -10.95
CA ASP A 11 13.40 -4.87 -10.01
C ASP A 11 13.21 -3.49 -9.37
N ASP A 12 12.78 -2.49 -10.15
CA ASP A 12 12.49 -1.13 -9.68
C ASP A 12 11.20 -0.56 -10.30
N TRP A 13 10.48 0.28 -9.57
CA TRP A 13 9.23 0.86 -10.02
C TRP A 13 9.44 1.91 -11.12
N ASP A 14 10.54 2.66 -11.04
CA ASP A 14 10.89 3.74 -11.98
C ASP A 14 11.58 3.21 -13.27
N ASP A 15 11.94 1.91 -13.30
CA ASP A 15 12.43 1.28 -14.52
C ASP A 15 11.26 0.84 -15.42
N PHE A 16 10.89 1.69 -16.37
CA PHE A 16 9.81 1.41 -17.32
C PHE A 16 10.20 0.44 -18.45
N GLU A 17 11.50 0.24 -18.68
CA GLU A 17 12.04 -0.60 -19.74
C GLU A 17 11.95 -2.10 -19.40
N GLU A 18 11.84 -2.44 -18.12
CA GLU A 18 11.74 -3.83 -17.68
C GLU A 18 10.38 -4.49 -18.05
N GLU A 19 10.45 -5.67 -18.64
CA GLU A 19 9.30 -6.42 -19.15
C GLU A 19 8.48 -7.15 -18.07
N SER A 20 9.02 -7.30 -16.85
CA SER A 20 8.35 -7.99 -15.74
C SER A 20 7.18 -7.15 -15.20
N LYS A 21 5.97 -7.34 -15.74
CA LYS A 21 4.81 -6.50 -15.42
C LYS A 21 3.66 -7.33 -14.88
N ILE A 22 2.90 -6.74 -13.96
CA ILE A 22 1.59 -7.27 -13.59
C ILE A 22 0.64 -6.90 -14.72
N SER A 23 -0.05 -7.88 -15.30
CA SER A 23 -0.98 -7.60 -16.39
C SER A 23 -2.32 -7.11 -15.85
N LEU A 24 -3.06 -6.34 -16.66
CA LEU A 24 -4.41 -5.89 -16.30
C LEU A 24 -5.34 -7.09 -16.07
N GLU A 25 -5.24 -8.14 -16.88
CA GLU A 25 -6.08 -9.34 -16.74
C GLU A 25 -5.82 -10.07 -15.41
N GLU A 26 -4.55 -10.15 -15.02
CA GLU A 26 -4.13 -10.73 -13.75
C GLU A 26 -4.67 -9.91 -12.57
N TRP A 27 -4.52 -8.59 -12.63
CA TRP A 27 -5.07 -7.68 -11.63
C TRP A 27 -6.60 -7.78 -11.52
N LEU A 28 -7.32 -7.75 -12.64
CA LEU A 28 -8.78 -7.89 -12.66
C LEU A 28 -9.23 -9.26 -12.13
N THR A 29 -8.44 -10.30 -12.38
CA THR A 29 -8.69 -11.64 -11.82
C THR A 29 -8.59 -11.60 -10.30
N TYR A 30 -7.55 -10.97 -9.75
CA TYR A 30 -7.41 -10.78 -8.30
C TYR A 30 -8.60 -10.01 -7.71
N VAL A 31 -8.91 -8.83 -8.26
CA VAL A 31 -10.00 -7.96 -7.79
C VAL A 31 -11.35 -8.69 -7.80
N LYS A 32 -11.59 -9.58 -8.77
CA LYS A 32 -12.81 -10.38 -8.83
C LYS A 32 -12.97 -11.34 -7.65
N PHE A 33 -11.87 -11.85 -7.08
CA PHE A 33 -11.90 -12.77 -5.94
C PHE A 33 -11.83 -12.07 -4.59
N ASP A 34 -11.29 -10.86 -4.55
CA ASP A 34 -11.20 -10.05 -3.35
C ASP A 34 -12.50 -9.25 -3.11
N LYS A 35 -13.32 -9.71 -2.16
CA LYS A 35 -14.60 -9.08 -1.83
C LYS A 35 -14.46 -7.70 -1.17
N GLU A 36 -13.27 -7.36 -0.70
CA GLU A 36 -13.01 -6.07 -0.09
C GLU A 36 -12.73 -4.99 -1.16
N LEU A 37 -12.47 -5.39 -2.40
CA LEU A 37 -12.18 -4.46 -3.51
C LEU A 37 -13.42 -4.27 -4.40
N GLU A 38 -13.81 -3.01 -4.57
CA GLU A 38 -14.87 -2.61 -5.47
C GLU A 38 -14.26 -2.04 -6.77
N LEU A 39 -14.40 -2.79 -7.87
CA LEU A 39 -13.94 -2.33 -9.18
C LEU A 39 -14.86 -1.22 -9.72
N THR A 40 -14.33 0.00 -9.86
CA THR A 40 -15.08 1.14 -10.41
C THR A 40 -14.66 1.52 -11.83
N ASN A 41 -13.47 1.07 -12.27
CA ASN A 41 -12.87 1.44 -13.57
C ASN A 41 -12.75 2.96 -13.79
N GLY A 42 -12.61 3.71 -12.69
CA GLY A 42 -12.46 5.15 -12.76
C GLY A 42 -12.94 5.87 -11.52
N TYR A 43 -12.83 7.19 -11.55
CA TYR A 43 -13.20 8.07 -10.45
C TYR A 43 -13.82 9.37 -10.96
N GLN A 44 -14.62 10.00 -10.09
CA GLN A 44 -15.22 11.30 -10.38
C GLN A 44 -14.23 12.42 -10.06
N ILE A 45 -14.00 13.30 -11.02
CA ILE A 45 -13.22 14.52 -10.85
C ILE A 45 -14.18 15.66 -10.55
N LYS A 46 -14.00 16.29 -9.38
CA LYS A 46 -14.74 17.48 -8.96
C LYS A 46 -13.83 18.70 -9.08
N ILE A 47 -14.04 19.52 -10.10
CA ILE A 47 -13.35 20.81 -10.26
C ILE A 47 -14.36 21.93 -10.00
N PRO A 48 -14.10 22.85 -9.06
CA PRO A 48 -15.00 23.97 -8.79
C PRO A 48 -15.32 24.77 -10.07
N GLY A 49 -16.61 24.91 -10.40
CA GLY A 49 -17.07 25.66 -11.57
C GLY A 49 -17.04 24.90 -12.90
N ILE A 50 -16.68 23.61 -12.90
CA ILE A 50 -16.79 22.71 -14.05
C ILE A 50 -17.79 21.61 -13.72
N GLU A 51 -18.55 21.15 -14.72
CA GLU A 51 -19.42 19.98 -14.56
C GLU A 51 -18.58 18.76 -14.17
N ASN A 52 -19.10 17.95 -13.24
CA ASN A 52 -18.41 16.75 -12.78
C ASN A 52 -18.08 15.84 -13.97
N SER A 53 -16.80 15.51 -14.14
CA SER A 53 -16.34 14.57 -15.16
C SER A 53 -15.96 13.24 -14.54
N PHE A 54 -16.19 12.14 -15.25
CA PHE A 54 -15.74 10.82 -14.85
C PHE A 54 -14.48 10.47 -15.66
N GLN A 55 -13.40 10.17 -14.97
CA GLN A 55 -12.17 9.69 -15.59
C GLN A 55 -12.23 8.17 -15.67
N ASN A 56 -12.18 7.61 -16.89
CA ASN A 56 -12.11 6.16 -17.09
C ASN A 56 -10.68 5.69 -16.88
N VAL A 57 -10.48 4.81 -15.90
CA VAL A 57 -9.19 4.24 -15.51
C VAL A 57 -9.39 2.74 -15.28
N PRO A 58 -9.15 1.91 -16.31
CA PRO A 58 -9.36 0.46 -16.21
C PRO A 58 -8.57 -0.16 -15.07
N GLY A 59 -9.22 -0.99 -14.25
CA GLY A 59 -8.58 -1.62 -13.10
C GLY A 59 -8.54 -0.75 -11.83
N PHE A 60 -9.00 0.51 -11.88
CA PHE A 60 -9.15 1.30 -10.66
C PHE A 60 -10.20 0.68 -9.75
N CYS A 61 -9.86 0.51 -8.47
CA CYS A 61 -10.76 -0.03 -7.46
C CYS A 61 -10.67 0.73 -6.13
N ASN A 62 -11.78 0.72 -5.40
CA ASN A 62 -11.85 1.23 -4.03
C ASN A 62 -11.75 0.08 -3.04
N TRP A 63 -11.04 0.27 -1.93
CA TRP A 63 -11.05 -0.68 -0.82
C TRP A 63 -12.19 -0.33 0.14
N THR A 64 -13.15 -1.23 0.30
CA THR A 64 -14.43 -0.96 1.02
C THR A 64 -14.37 -1.30 2.50
N GLU A 65 -13.52 -2.26 2.89
CA GLU A 65 -13.39 -2.81 4.25
C GLU A 65 -12.18 -2.25 5.01
N HIS A 66 -11.74 -1.03 4.68
CA HIS A 66 -10.64 -0.37 5.40
C HIS A 66 -11.00 -0.17 6.89
N PRO A 67 -10.19 -0.66 7.86
CA PRO A 67 -10.54 -0.63 9.29
C PRO A 67 -10.76 0.78 9.84
N THR A 68 -9.93 1.72 9.41
CA THR A 68 -9.98 3.13 9.83
C THR A 68 -10.63 3.95 8.73
N LYS A 69 -11.92 3.70 8.43
CA LYS A 69 -12.66 4.45 7.42
C LYS A 69 -12.83 5.91 7.86
N LYS A 70 -11.85 6.77 7.56
CA LYS A 70 -12.06 8.22 7.62
C LYS A 70 -12.99 8.57 6.47
N TYR A 71 -14.15 9.12 6.82
CA TYR A 71 -15.27 9.35 5.88
C TYR A 71 -14.91 10.14 4.60
N ASP A 72 -13.79 10.87 4.59
CA ASP A 72 -13.42 11.75 3.49
C ASP A 72 -12.42 11.14 2.49
N GLU A 73 -11.74 10.04 2.80
CA GLU A 73 -10.74 9.44 1.92
C GLU A 73 -10.85 7.91 1.96
N GLN A 74 -11.67 7.35 1.07
CA GLN A 74 -11.70 5.91 0.86
C GLN A 74 -10.39 5.50 0.16
N PRO A 75 -9.59 4.57 0.73
CA PRO A 75 -8.41 4.07 0.06
C PRO A 75 -8.77 3.43 -1.28
N TRP A 76 -7.89 3.61 -2.25
CA TRP A 76 -8.07 3.15 -3.61
C TRP A 76 -6.77 2.57 -4.13
N PHE A 77 -6.89 1.72 -5.15
CA PHE A 77 -5.77 1.17 -5.88
C PHE A 77 -5.97 1.45 -7.36
N ASP A 78 -4.95 2.02 -7.97
CA ASP A 78 -4.92 2.35 -9.40
C ASP A 78 -3.97 1.40 -10.13
N TYR A 79 -4.44 0.84 -11.24
CA TYR A 79 -3.60 0.02 -12.11
C TYR A 79 -3.07 0.91 -13.25
N GLY A 80 -1.75 0.95 -13.38
CA GLY A 80 -1.10 1.72 -14.42
C GLY A 80 0.30 1.19 -14.69
N PHE A 81 0.76 1.28 -15.94
CA PHE A 81 2.12 0.89 -16.32
C PHE A 81 2.55 -0.49 -15.80
N GLY A 82 1.64 -1.45 -15.62
CA GLY A 82 1.96 -2.79 -15.14
C GLY A 82 2.30 -2.89 -13.64
N CYS A 83 1.89 -1.89 -12.85
CA CYS A 83 1.93 -1.88 -11.38
C CYS A 83 0.56 -1.48 -10.81
N ILE A 84 0.39 -1.71 -9.50
CA ILE A 84 -0.77 -1.24 -8.75
C ILE A 84 -0.27 -0.20 -7.74
N SER A 85 -0.87 0.98 -7.73
CA SER A 85 -0.41 2.11 -6.93
C SER A 85 -1.49 2.68 -6.02
N THR A 86 -1.08 3.28 -4.91
CA THR A 86 -1.96 4.06 -4.03
C THR A 86 -1.22 5.27 -3.49
N LYS A 87 -1.96 6.26 -2.98
CA LYS A 87 -1.43 7.53 -2.50
C LYS A 87 -1.61 7.69 -1.00
N ASN A 88 -0.52 8.05 -0.32
CA ASN A 88 -0.42 8.25 1.12
C ASN A 88 -1.02 7.09 1.94
N PRO A 89 -0.60 5.83 1.71
CA PRO A 89 -1.16 4.69 2.42
C PRO A 89 -0.86 4.74 3.91
N ASP A 90 -1.84 4.36 4.72
CA ASP A 90 -1.63 4.06 6.14
C ASP A 90 -1.19 2.61 6.36
N GLU A 91 -0.93 2.23 7.61
CA GLU A 91 -0.44 0.87 7.93
C GLU A 91 -1.39 -0.24 7.47
N ASP A 92 -2.71 -0.04 7.57
CA ASP A 92 -3.69 -1.03 7.13
C ASP A 92 -3.66 -1.17 5.60
N THR A 93 -3.50 -0.06 4.88
CA THR A 93 -3.32 -0.04 3.43
C THR A 93 -2.03 -0.72 3.01
N ILE A 94 -0.91 -0.47 3.71
CA ILE A 94 0.37 -1.16 3.47
C ILE A 94 0.22 -2.68 3.65
N ARG A 95 -0.43 -3.15 4.73
CA ARG A 95 -0.70 -4.58 4.94
C ARG A 95 -1.55 -5.17 3.82
N LYS A 96 -2.55 -4.43 3.34
CA LYS A 96 -3.38 -4.85 2.22
C LYS A 96 -2.54 -5.01 0.96
N MET A 97 -1.67 -4.04 0.67
CA MET A 97 -0.76 -4.10 -0.47
C MET A 97 0.20 -5.29 -0.39
N ILE A 98 0.77 -5.60 0.78
CA ILE A 98 1.64 -6.77 0.95
C ILE A 98 0.89 -8.06 0.63
N LYS A 99 -0.34 -8.24 1.14
CA LYS A 99 -1.17 -9.42 0.84
C LYS A 99 -1.50 -9.55 -0.65
N ILE A 100 -1.79 -8.42 -1.31
CA ILE A 100 -1.99 -8.39 -2.77
C ILE A 100 -0.71 -8.83 -3.47
N ALA A 101 0.43 -8.24 -3.09
CA ALA A 101 1.74 -8.52 -3.68
C ALA A 101 2.12 -10.01 -3.55
N GLU A 102 1.93 -10.61 -2.39
CA GLU A 102 2.17 -12.04 -2.15
C GLU A 102 1.35 -12.92 -3.11
N THR A 103 0.08 -12.60 -3.31
CA THR A 103 -0.81 -13.36 -4.19
C THR A 103 -0.40 -13.22 -5.66
N LEU A 104 0.09 -12.04 -6.04
CA LEU A 104 0.55 -11.73 -7.39
C LEU A 104 2.03 -12.08 -7.62
N ASN A 105 2.71 -12.71 -6.65
CA ASN A 105 4.15 -12.97 -6.68
C ASN A 105 4.94 -11.69 -7.09
N ALA A 106 4.69 -10.63 -6.34
CA ALA A 106 5.20 -9.27 -6.53
C ALA A 106 5.75 -8.73 -5.20
N LYS A 107 6.26 -7.50 -5.20
CA LYS A 107 6.78 -6.79 -4.03
C LYS A 107 6.19 -5.38 -3.94
N VAL A 108 6.21 -4.80 -2.74
CA VAL A 108 5.74 -3.43 -2.49
C VAL A 108 6.96 -2.52 -2.35
N GLN A 109 7.04 -1.49 -3.18
CA GLN A 109 8.12 -0.50 -3.20
C GLN A 109 7.55 0.91 -3.05
N GLY A 110 8.26 1.78 -2.33
CA GLY A 110 7.95 3.20 -2.24
C GLY A 110 8.68 4.05 -3.26
N ASP A 111 8.27 5.32 -3.35
CA ASP A 111 8.88 6.34 -4.21
C ASP A 111 10.40 6.46 -4.01
N ASP A 112 10.89 6.29 -2.78
CA ASP A 112 12.32 6.42 -2.43
C ASP A 112 13.09 5.09 -2.61
N GLY A 113 12.46 4.07 -3.18
CA GLY A 113 13.04 2.77 -3.49
C GLY A 113 13.09 1.78 -2.31
N GLU A 114 12.49 2.14 -1.18
CA GLU A 114 12.35 1.28 -0.01
C GLU A 114 11.31 0.17 -0.26
N PHE A 115 11.54 -1.00 0.33
CA PHE A 115 10.63 -2.15 0.22
C PHE A 115 9.82 -2.35 1.50
N TYR A 116 8.56 -2.74 1.31
CA TYR A 116 7.62 -3.04 2.38
C TYR A 116 7.26 -4.52 2.34
N ASP A 117 7.49 -5.18 3.45
CA ASP A 117 7.20 -6.59 3.70
C ASP A 117 6.80 -6.78 5.18
N GLU A 118 6.68 -8.01 5.64
CA GLU A 118 6.35 -8.25 7.05
C GLU A 118 7.46 -7.82 8.02
N ASP A 119 8.72 -7.74 7.56
CA ASP A 119 9.83 -7.24 8.38
C ASP A 119 9.70 -5.74 8.66
N TYR A 120 9.11 -4.95 7.75
CA TYR A 120 8.76 -3.55 7.99
C TYR A 120 7.95 -3.37 9.30
N PHE A 121 6.92 -4.19 9.50
CA PHE A 121 6.09 -4.12 10.70
C PHE A 121 6.78 -4.65 11.96
N LEU A 122 7.61 -5.69 11.82
CA LEU A 122 8.39 -6.22 12.95
C LEU A 122 9.39 -5.18 13.46
N ASN A 123 10.00 -4.40 12.57
CA ASN A 123 10.97 -3.37 12.93
C ASN A 123 10.31 -2.16 13.61
N GLN A 124 9.09 -1.79 13.23
CA GLN A 124 8.35 -0.72 13.92
C GLN A 124 7.97 -1.09 15.35
N GLN A 125 7.57 -2.35 15.60
CA GLN A 125 7.23 -2.82 16.95
C GLN A 125 8.45 -2.85 17.90
N GLN A 126 9.65 -3.10 17.35
CA GLN A 126 10.90 -3.06 18.12
C GLN A 126 11.33 -1.63 18.48
N GLN A 127 10.96 -0.63 17.67
CA GLN A 127 11.25 0.78 17.96
C GLN A 127 10.25 1.41 18.94
N THR A 128 9.01 0.93 18.96
CA THR A 128 7.92 1.43 19.82
C THR A 128 7.85 0.77 21.19
N THR A 129 8.57 -0.34 21.41
CA THR A 129 8.71 -0.92 22.75
C THR A 129 9.68 -0.08 23.59
N PRO A 130 9.28 0.46 24.75
CA PRO A 130 10.21 1.16 25.61
C PRO A 130 11.31 0.18 26.03
N LYS A 131 12.57 0.49 25.71
CA LYS A 131 13.74 -0.24 26.23
C LYS A 131 13.54 -0.40 27.73
N LYS A 132 13.25 -1.63 28.17
CA LYS A 132 13.14 -1.98 29.57
C LYS A 132 14.54 -1.75 30.16
N ILE A 133 14.76 -0.58 30.76
CA ILE A 133 16.00 -0.29 31.50
C ILE A 133 16.01 -1.26 32.68
N ILE A 134 16.69 -2.39 32.51
CA ILE A 134 17.01 -3.28 33.61
C ILE A 134 18.01 -2.52 34.46
N ASN A 135 17.50 -1.80 35.46
CA ASN A 135 18.32 -1.25 36.53
C ASN A 135 18.91 -2.45 37.28
N GLN A 136 20.10 -2.88 36.85
CA GLN A 136 20.92 -3.76 37.66
C GLN A 136 21.31 -2.96 38.90
N LYS A 137 20.62 -3.21 40.02
CA LYS A 137 20.97 -2.60 41.30
C LYS A 137 22.43 -2.99 41.61
N PRO A 138 23.33 -2.03 41.87
CA PRO A 138 24.69 -2.36 42.24
C PRO A 138 24.68 -3.18 43.54
N LYS A 139 25.33 -4.35 43.53
CA LYS A 139 25.54 -5.23 44.70
C LYS A 139 26.56 -4.62 45.68
N TRP A 140 26.27 -3.43 46.20
CA TRP A 140 27.04 -2.80 47.27
C TRP A 140 26.10 -2.11 48.25
N LYS A 141 25.36 -2.92 49.00
CA LYS A 141 24.93 -2.61 50.37
C LYS A 141 24.96 -3.92 51.18
N PHE A 142 26.17 -4.35 51.50
CA PHE A 142 26.42 -5.00 52.78
C PHE A 142 26.52 -3.89 53.83
N TRP A 143 26.19 -4.26 55.07
CA TRP A 143 26.14 -3.48 56.32
C TRP A 143 24.79 -2.81 56.61
#